data_AF-A0A166DFI1-F1
#
_entry.id   AF-A0A166DFI1-F1
#
_cell.length_a   1.000
_cell.length_b   1.000
_cell.length_c   1.000
_cell.angle_alpha   90.00
_cell.angle_beta   90.00
_cell.angle_gamma   90.00
#
_symmetry.space_group_name_H-M   'P 1'
#
loop_
_entity.id
_entity.type
_entity.pdbx_description
1 polymer ?
#
loop_
_entity_poly.entity_id
_entity_poly.type
_entity_poly.pdbx_seq_one_letter_code
_entity_poly.pdbx_strand_id
1 'polypeptide(L)'
;MPYHAAGLCCLLPRLASIKLAVHGAFSYEKFADLLSSRHRAGTCDVEGDGLVQLREAALITWHAISASGRRARCLPWETFEKFTELRNSGLDFYVVDGGARLSLEDYFSPGEEEDDSQSEDEDERDFDDA
;
A
#
# COMPACT_ATOMS: atom_id res chain seq x y z
N MET A 1 -40.66 18.90 0.48
CA MET A 1 -39.67 17.79 0.58
C MET A 1 -38.29 18.43 0.54
N PRO A 2 -37.56 18.56 1.66
CA PRO A 2 -36.17 19.00 1.57
C PRO A 2 -35.35 17.88 0.93
N TYR A 3 -34.55 18.25 -0.06
CA TYR A 3 -33.69 17.34 -0.82
C TYR A 3 -32.49 17.01 0.07
N HIS A 4 -32.48 15.83 0.71
CA HIS A 4 -31.28 15.33 1.38
C HIS A 4 -30.27 14.85 0.32
N ALA A 5 -29.58 15.80 -0.30
CA ALA A 5 -28.35 15.53 -1.03
C ALA A 5 -27.19 15.35 -0.04
N ALA A 6 -27.34 14.42 0.91
CA ALA A 6 -26.21 13.91 1.66
C ALA A 6 -25.40 13.03 0.69
N GLY A 7 -24.59 13.69 -0.15
CA GLY A 7 -23.64 13.01 -1.02
C GLY A 7 -22.72 12.10 -0.21
N LEU A 8 -22.07 11.15 -0.86
CA LEU A 8 -21.15 10.14 -0.29
C LEU A 8 -20.22 10.65 0.83
N CYS A 9 -19.90 11.94 0.87
CA CYS A 9 -19.26 12.63 1.97
C CYS A 9 -19.82 12.34 3.37
N CYS A 10 -21.14 12.24 3.53
CA CYS A 10 -21.78 12.17 4.87
C CYS A 10 -21.77 10.76 5.47
N LEU A 11 -21.35 9.74 4.70
CA LEU A 11 -21.39 8.33 5.12
C LEU A 11 -20.02 7.78 5.53
N LEU A 12 -18.99 8.60 5.44
CA LEU A 12 -17.62 8.18 5.72
C LEU A 12 -17.27 8.49 7.17
N PRO A 13 -17.01 7.47 8.02
CA PRO A 13 -16.66 7.71 9.41
C PRO A 13 -15.41 8.59 9.50
N ARG A 14 -15.36 9.43 10.54
CA ARG A 14 -14.20 10.26 10.90
C ARG A 14 -13.00 9.36 11.18
N LEU A 15 -12.22 9.07 10.15
CA LEU A 15 -11.11 8.14 10.20
C LEU A 15 -9.80 8.92 10.31
N ALA A 16 -9.36 9.15 11.54
CA ALA A 16 -8.09 9.84 11.82
C ALA A 16 -6.87 8.93 11.60
N SER A 17 -7.05 7.62 11.78
CA SER A 17 -6.00 6.62 11.63
C SER A 17 -6.50 5.34 10.95
N ILE A 18 -5.64 4.71 10.16
CA ILE A 18 -5.90 3.39 9.58
C ILE A 18 -4.68 2.49 9.78
N LYS A 19 -4.92 1.25 10.20
CA LYS A 19 -3.88 0.21 10.31
C LYS A 19 -4.34 -0.99 9.53
N LEU A 20 -3.55 -1.43 8.56
CA LEU A 20 -3.90 -2.54 7.69
C LEU A 20 -2.83 -3.61 7.76
N ALA A 21 -3.25 -4.83 8.09
CA ALA A 21 -2.39 -6.00 8.04
C ALA A 21 -2.31 -6.49 6.60
N VAL A 22 -1.09 -6.59 6.07
CA VAL A 22 -0.82 -7.15 4.75
C VAL A 22 -1.03 -8.66 4.82
N HIS A 23 -2.10 -9.13 4.18
CA HIS A 23 -2.39 -10.54 3.97
C HIS A 23 -2.13 -10.92 2.50
N GLY A 24 -2.07 -12.20 2.18
CA GLY A 24 -1.97 -12.72 0.80
C GLY A 24 -3.14 -12.39 -0.14
N ALA A 25 -4.01 -11.43 0.19
CA ALA A 25 -5.03 -10.86 -0.70
C ALA A 25 -4.92 -9.32 -0.83
N PHE A 26 -3.89 -8.72 -0.22
CA PHE A 26 -3.67 -7.28 -0.15
C PHE A 26 -2.98 -6.74 -1.42
N SER A 27 -3.46 -5.58 -1.90
CA SER A 27 -2.88 -4.80 -3.00
C SER A 27 -2.46 -3.44 -2.46
N TYR A 28 -1.17 -3.13 -2.62
CA TYR A 28 -0.60 -1.86 -2.21
C TYR A 28 -1.17 -0.69 -3.02
N GLU A 29 -1.49 -0.91 -4.30
CA GLU A 29 -2.08 0.08 -5.20
C GLU A 29 -3.46 0.51 -4.69
N LYS A 30 -4.33 -0.46 -4.38
CA LYS A 30 -5.66 -0.19 -3.82
C LYS A 30 -5.58 0.53 -2.48
N PHE A 31 -4.56 0.20 -1.68
CA PHE A 31 -4.35 0.89 -0.42
C PHE A 31 -3.87 2.33 -0.61
N ALA A 32 -2.93 2.58 -1.53
CA ALA A 32 -2.48 3.92 -1.89
C ALA A 32 -3.65 4.80 -2.38
N ASP A 33 -4.54 4.24 -3.20
CA ASP A 33 -5.72 4.94 -3.69
C ASP A 33 -6.71 5.26 -2.56
N LEU A 34 -6.90 4.33 -1.61
CA LEU A 34 -7.71 4.56 -0.41
C LEU A 34 -7.12 5.69 0.45
N LEU A 35 -5.82 5.65 0.74
CA LEU A 35 -5.14 6.68 1.51
C LEU A 35 -5.26 8.05 0.84
N SER A 36 -5.02 8.10 -0.48
CA SER A 36 -5.14 9.33 -1.28
C SER A 36 -6.54 9.92 -1.22
N SER A 37 -7.57 9.08 -1.39
CA SER A 37 -8.97 9.51 -1.33
C SER A 37 -9.33 10.10 0.04
N ARG A 38 -8.81 9.53 1.14
CA ARG A 38 -9.15 9.96 2.51
C ARG A 38 -8.30 11.11 3.03
N HIS A 39 -7.04 11.18 2.61
CA HIS A 39 -6.14 12.26 3.00
C HIS A 39 -6.42 13.55 2.23
N ARG A 40 -6.88 13.44 0.98
CA ARG A 40 -7.28 14.59 0.14
C ARG A 40 -8.78 14.92 0.21
N ALA A 41 -9.57 14.19 0.98
CA ALA A 41 -10.97 14.52 1.21
C ALA A 41 -11.05 15.86 1.95
N GLY A 42 -11.29 16.93 1.20
CA GLY A 42 -11.61 18.25 1.74
C GLY A 42 -12.89 18.19 2.58
N THR A 43 -12.99 19.14 3.52
CA THR A 43 -14.17 19.34 4.36
C THR A 43 -15.41 19.40 3.47
N CYS A 44 -16.28 18.40 3.58
CA CYS A 44 -17.59 18.51 2.96
C CYS A 44 -18.38 19.51 3.82
N ASP A 45 -18.46 20.76 3.36
CA ASP A 45 -19.08 21.91 4.04
C ASP A 45 -20.62 21.83 4.03
N VAL A 46 -21.18 20.67 4.40
CA VAL A 46 -22.60 20.53 4.67
C VAL A 46 -22.75 20.48 6.19
N GLU A 47 -23.01 21.65 6.78
CA GLU A 47 -23.40 21.83 8.19
C GLU A 47 -22.41 21.35 9.26
N GLY A 48 -21.14 21.77 9.17
CA GLY A 48 -20.27 21.87 10.35
C GLY A 48 -19.56 20.59 10.82
N ASP A 49 -19.83 19.44 10.21
CA ASP A 49 -19.10 18.18 10.50
C ASP A 49 -18.16 17.82 9.35
N GLY A 50 -17.06 18.58 9.25
CA GLY A 50 -15.97 18.26 8.34
C GLY A 50 -15.47 16.82 8.54
N LEU A 51 -15.31 16.10 7.44
CA LEU A 51 -14.60 14.83 7.40
C LEU A 51 -13.22 15.02 8.04
N VAL A 52 -12.90 14.19 9.04
CA VAL A 52 -11.57 14.22 9.66
C VAL A 52 -10.59 13.70 8.62
N GLN A 53 -9.68 14.58 8.21
CA GLN A 53 -8.57 14.23 7.34
C GLN A 53 -7.77 13.07 7.96
N LEU A 54 -7.49 12.03 7.16
CA LEU A 54 -6.64 10.94 7.59
C LEU A 54 -5.25 11.48 7.94
N ARG A 55 -4.82 11.26 9.19
CA ARG A 55 -3.53 11.76 9.71
C ARG A 55 -2.49 10.69 9.91
N GLU A 56 -2.91 9.45 10.16
CA GLU A 56 -2.02 8.34 10.41
C GLU A 56 -2.40 7.14 9.55
N ALA A 57 -1.41 6.48 8.96
CA ALA A 57 -1.57 5.22 8.28
C ALA A 57 -0.44 4.26 8.69
N ALA A 58 -0.76 2.98 8.86
CA ALA A 58 0.24 1.95 9.14
C ALA A 58 -0.01 0.70 8.29
N LEU A 59 1.06 0.17 7.71
CA LEU A 59 1.10 -1.18 7.13
C LEU A 59 1.70 -2.15 8.14
N ILE A 60 0.96 -3.16 8.55
CA ILE A 60 1.45 -4.21 9.45
C ILE A 60 1.79 -5.43 8.60
N THR A 61 3.04 -5.83 8.57
CA THR A 61 3.51 -6.92 7.72
C THR A 61 3.37 -8.24 8.47
N TRP A 62 2.58 -9.15 7.91
CA TRP A 62 2.31 -10.46 8.51
C TRP A 62 2.79 -11.62 7.63
N HIS A 63 2.88 -11.40 6.32
CA HIS A 63 3.34 -12.40 5.37
C HIS A 63 4.55 -11.89 4.59
N ALA A 64 5.48 -12.81 4.30
CA ALA A 64 6.64 -12.54 3.46
C ALA A 64 6.27 -12.36 1.98
N ILE A 65 5.09 -12.86 1.58
CA ILE A 65 4.59 -12.87 0.19
C ILE A 65 3.22 -12.17 0.16
N SER A 66 3.08 -11.26 -0.78
CA SER A 66 1.84 -10.52 -1.06
C SER A 66 0.86 -11.33 -1.92
N ALA A 67 -0.33 -10.80 -2.13
CA ALA A 67 -1.36 -11.46 -2.95
C ALA A 67 -0.99 -11.71 -4.41
N SER A 68 -0.09 -10.89 -4.94
CA SER A 68 0.41 -11.01 -6.30
C SER A 68 1.55 -12.01 -6.43
N GLY A 69 1.90 -12.75 -5.37
CA GLY A 69 3.03 -13.69 -5.36
C GLY A 69 4.39 -13.04 -5.18
N ARG A 70 4.46 -11.69 -5.16
CA ARG A 70 5.69 -10.92 -4.94
C ARG A 70 6.06 -10.88 -3.47
N ARG A 71 7.35 -10.69 -3.17
CA ARG A 71 7.80 -10.46 -1.78
C ARG A 71 7.12 -9.19 -1.26
N ALA A 72 6.62 -9.22 -0.02
CA ALA A 72 5.87 -8.10 0.58
C ALA A 72 6.69 -6.81 0.72
N ARG A 73 8.03 -6.91 0.67
CA ARG A 73 8.96 -5.78 0.66
C ARG A 73 9.23 -5.22 -0.74
N CYS A 74 8.90 -5.95 -1.80
CA CYS A 74 9.10 -5.50 -3.17
C CYS A 74 7.84 -4.77 -3.64
N LEU A 75 8.01 -3.53 -4.07
CA LEU A 75 6.89 -2.67 -4.42
C LEU A 75 7.18 -1.99 -5.76
N PRO A 76 6.21 -1.92 -6.69
CA PRO A 76 6.38 -1.16 -7.92
C PRO A 76 6.78 0.28 -7.61
N TRP A 77 7.69 0.84 -8.42
CA TRP A 77 8.21 2.20 -8.22
C TRP A 77 7.09 3.23 -8.10
N GLU A 78 6.08 3.15 -8.98
CA GLU A 78 4.93 4.06 -8.98
C GLU A 78 4.14 4.05 -7.67
N THR A 79 4.04 2.88 -7.02
CA THR A 79 3.30 2.77 -5.76
C THR A 79 4.12 3.33 -4.60
N PHE A 80 5.45 3.18 -4.67
CA PHE A 80 6.37 3.70 -3.66
C PHE A 80 6.40 5.23 -3.71
N GLU A 81 6.41 5.81 -4.90
CA GLU A 81 6.28 7.26 -5.10
C GLU A 81 4.96 7.79 -4.53
N LYS A 82 3.82 7.14 -4.84
CA LYS A 82 2.52 7.53 -4.26
C LYS A 82 2.53 7.55 -2.73
N PHE A 83 3.12 6.54 -2.11
CA PHE A 83 3.25 6.49 -0.64
C PHE A 83 4.14 7.61 -0.09
N THR A 84 5.23 7.91 -0.78
CA THR A 84 6.15 8.99 -0.43
C THR A 84 5.48 10.35 -0.56
N GLU A 85 4.72 10.58 -1.63
CA GLU A 85 3.93 11.79 -1.82
C GLU A 85 2.90 12.01 -0.71
N LEU A 86 2.18 10.95 -0.32
CA LEU A 86 1.21 11.01 0.78
C LEU A 86 1.87 11.38 2.11
N ARG A 87 3.04 10.81 2.38
CA ARG A 87 3.83 11.19 3.56
C ARG A 87 4.23 12.66 3.50
N ASN A 88 4.74 13.11 2.36
CA ASN A 88 5.17 14.49 2.16
C ASN A 88 4.00 15.49 2.20
N SER A 89 2.77 15.07 1.92
CA SER A 89 1.57 15.89 2.10
C SER A 89 1.09 15.98 3.55
N GLY A 90 1.74 15.30 4.49
CA GLY A 90 1.47 15.40 5.93
C GLY A 90 0.76 14.19 6.53
N LEU A 91 0.65 13.07 5.80
CA LEU A 91 0.20 11.80 6.37
C LEU A 91 1.35 11.14 7.16
N ASP A 92 1.13 10.82 8.43
CA ASP A 92 2.08 9.99 9.19
C ASP A 92 1.96 8.53 8.73
N PHE A 93 2.75 8.16 7.71
CA PHE A 93 2.71 6.83 7.11
C PHE A 93 3.96 6.01 7.41
N TYR A 94 3.77 4.81 7.98
CA TYR A 94 4.86 3.92 8.40
C TYR A 94 4.52 2.44 8.22
N VAL A 95 5.56 1.59 8.32
CA VAL A 95 5.42 0.12 8.30
C VAL A 95 5.70 -0.44 9.71
N VAL A 96 5.01 -1.51 10.09
CA VAL A 96 5.25 -2.28 11.31
C VAL A 96 5.61 -3.69 10.91
N ASP A 97 6.87 -4.08 11.13
CA ASP A 97 7.38 -5.42 10.84
C ASP A 97 7.98 -6.04 12.10
N GLY A 98 7.54 -7.25 12.46
CA GLY A 98 7.98 -7.92 13.69
C GLY A 98 7.74 -7.12 14.99
N GLY A 99 6.84 -6.12 14.96
CA GLY A 99 6.59 -5.20 16.08
C GLY A 99 7.45 -3.92 16.08
N ALA A 100 8.40 -3.79 15.16
CA ALA A 100 9.20 -2.58 14.99
C ALA A 100 8.54 -1.62 13.99
N ARG A 101 8.55 -0.31 14.30
CA ARG A 101 8.13 0.74 13.37
C ARG A 101 9.28 1.10 12.44
N LEU A 102 9.06 0.95 11.14
CA LEU A 102 10.02 1.20 10.06
C LEU A 102 9.52 2.33 9.15
N SER A 103 10.46 3.06 8.56
CA SER A 103 10.15 3.97 7.46
C SER A 103 9.82 3.18 6.19
N LEU A 104 9.28 3.87 5.18
CA LEU A 104 9.01 3.24 3.88
C LEU A 104 10.31 2.82 3.21
N GLU A 105 11.35 3.66 3.31
CA GLU A 105 12.67 3.45 2.75
C GLU A 105 13.43 2.30 3.41
N ASP A 106 13.23 2.09 4.72
CA ASP A 106 13.88 0.99 5.45
C ASP A 106 13.23 -0.37 5.14
N TYR A 107 11.94 -0.37 4.80
CA TYR A 107 11.20 -1.62 4.58
C TYR A 107 11.10 -2.02 3.10
N PHE A 108 10.83 -1.07 2.20
CA PHE A 108 10.58 -1.37 0.80
C PHE A 108 11.85 -1.35 -0.04
N SER A 109 11.96 -2.32 -0.95
CA SER A 109 12.91 -2.32 -2.06
C SER A 109 12.13 -2.01 -3.34
N PRO A 110 12.04 -0.73 -3.75
CA PRO A 110 11.24 -0.34 -4.90
C PRO A 110 11.88 -0.81 -6.21
N GLY A 111 11.07 -1.36 -7.12
CA GLY A 111 11.51 -1.90 -8.40
C GLY A 111 10.58 -3.01 -8.91
N GLU A 112 10.65 -3.32 -10.20
CA GLU A 112 10.11 -4.59 -10.70
C GLU A 112 11.01 -5.70 -10.15
N GLU A 113 10.41 -6.78 -9.62
CA GLU A 113 11.22 -7.94 -9.21
C GLU A 113 12.01 -8.37 -10.45
N GLU A 114 13.34 -8.44 -10.34
CA GLU A 114 14.14 -9.07 -11.37
C GLU A 114 13.53 -10.45 -11.60
N ASP A 115 13.18 -10.70 -12.86
CA ASP A 115 12.71 -11.98 -13.34
C ASP A 115 13.68 -13.05 -12.83
N ASP A 116 13.28 -13.82 -11.81
CA ASP A 116 13.96 -15.05 -11.42
C ASP A 116 13.72 -16.10 -12.53
N SER A 117 14.00 -15.73 -13.79
CA SER A 117 14.22 -16.65 -14.90
C SER A 117 15.37 -17.53 -14.46
N GLN A 118 15.04 -18.67 -13.87
CA GLN A 118 15.95 -19.77 -13.69
C GLN A 118 16.52 -20.07 -15.07
N SER A 119 17.76 -19.67 -15.32
CA SER A 119 18.53 -20.18 -16.44
C SER A 119 18.61 -21.68 -16.23
N GLU A 120 17.83 -22.44 -16.98
CA GLU A 120 18.00 -23.89 -17.06
C GLU A 120 19.44 -24.12 -17.48
N ASP A 121 20.27 -24.66 -16.58
CA ASP A 121 21.59 -25.14 -16.92
C ASP A 121 21.42 -26.21 -18.01
N GLU A 122 21.76 -25.87 -19.25
CA GLU A 122 21.92 -26.82 -20.35
C GLU A 122 23.14 -27.69 -20.04
N ASP A 123 22.88 -28.75 -19.27
CA ASP A 123 23.79 -29.84 -18.95
C ASP A 123 23.97 -30.70 -20.23
N GLU A 124 24.60 -30.16 -21.27
CA GLU A 124 25.03 -30.92 -22.47
C GLU A 124 26.20 -31.84 -22.08
N ARG A 125 25.88 -32.99 -21.46
CA ARG A 125 26.78 -34.14 -21.36
C ARG A 125 26.55 -35.06 -22.55
N ASP A 126 27.20 -34.77 -23.67
CA ASP A 126 27.44 -35.77 -24.70
C ASP A 126 28.50 -36.77 -24.22
N PHE A 127 28.02 -37.81 -23.55
CA PHE A 127 28.71 -39.10 -23.49
C PHE A 127 28.11 -39.99 -24.59
N ASP A 128 28.78 -40.06 -25.73
CA ASP A 128 28.64 -41.20 -26.64
C ASP A 128 29.94 -42.01 -26.62
N ASP A 129 29.84 -43.19 -26.01
CA ASP A 129 30.80 -44.28 -26.00
C ASP A 129 30.15 -45.43 -26.78
N ALA A 130 30.58 -45.66 -28.03
CA ALA A 130 30.35 -46.88 -28.82
C ALA A 130 31.28 -46.95 -30.03
#